data_AF-A0A8S9XCQ8-F1
#
_entry.id   AF-A0A8S9XCQ8-F1
#
_cell.length_a   1.000
_cell.length_b   1.000
_cell.length_c   1.000
_cell.angle_alpha   90.00
_cell.angle_beta   90.00
_cell.angle_gamma   90.00
#
_symmetry.space_group_name_H-M   'P 1'
#
loop_
_entity.id
_entity.type
_entity.pdbx_description
1 polymer ?
#
loop_
_entity_poly.entity_id
_entity_poly.type
_entity_poly.pdbx_seq_one_letter_code
_entity_poly.pdbx_strand_id
1 'polypeptide(L)'
;MDVVVSLFYKIIRVTYEILTSIIILLSKKKSLCNEKLEVLKWISETCGSEISSLQQLWDAGPSTLGKYIEQLNNQDVTWWAMQDLARSTFAVPQVMSRQEMGRRFLRGHAEKKFLRLLLRLKEALERSSGSNSLRVSGDLVAKGVALSAAYVGMRSVFFIYSYRNQLEGVQIEMTGPGIVKVETKLRKDGLMVGYTVDKNGMYVLKISKNNWFVPGSPFQVNVQAVPPE
;
A
#
# COMPACT_ATOMS: atom_id res chain seq x y z
N MET A 1 -9.21 68.59 -6.80
CA MET A 1 -9.48 67.61 -5.72
C MET A 1 -9.76 66.23 -6.30
N ASP A 2 -10.63 66.10 -7.31
CA ASP A 2 -11.05 64.80 -7.87
C ASP A 2 -9.95 63.96 -8.50
N VAL A 3 -8.99 64.59 -9.19
CA VAL A 3 -7.85 63.90 -9.81
C VAL A 3 -6.96 63.25 -8.75
N VAL A 4 -6.75 63.93 -7.62
CA VAL A 4 -5.91 63.43 -6.51
C VAL A 4 -6.61 62.25 -5.82
N VAL A 5 -7.92 62.35 -5.59
CA VAL A 5 -8.73 61.26 -5.02
C VAL A 5 -8.75 60.03 -5.95
N SER A 6 -8.87 60.24 -7.27
CA SER A 6 -8.83 59.17 -8.27
C SER A 6 -7.47 58.45 -8.31
N LEU A 7 -6.37 59.20 -8.24
CA LEU A 7 -5.02 58.65 -8.17
C LEU A 7 -4.79 57.85 -6.88
N PHE A 8 -5.24 58.36 -5.74
CA PHE A 8 -5.18 57.65 -4.46
C PHE A 8 -5.95 56.32 -4.51
N TYR A 9 -7.17 56.31 -5.05
CA TYR A 9 -7.96 55.09 -5.19
C TYR A 9 -7.29 54.06 -6.10
N LYS A 10 -6.69 54.48 -7.22
CA LYS A 10 -5.93 53.60 -8.11
C LYS A 10 -4.71 52.99 -7.40
N ILE A 11 -3.97 53.78 -6.63
CA ILE A 11 -2.81 53.31 -5.87
C ILE A 11 -3.25 52.27 -4.83
N ILE A 12 -4.30 52.57 -4.05
CA ILE A 12 -4.84 51.66 -3.03
C ILE A 12 -5.32 50.34 -3.66
N ARG A 13 -5.99 50.41 -4.82
CA ARG A 13 -6.45 49.22 -5.53
C ARG A 13 -5.28 48.35 -5.99
N VAL A 14 -4.26 48.96 -6.61
CA VAL A 14 -3.07 48.24 -7.09
C VAL A 14 -2.30 47.63 -5.92
N THR A 15 -2.11 48.35 -4.82
CA THR A 15 -1.43 47.80 -3.64
C THR A 15 -2.22 46.67 -2.99
N TYR A 16 -3.55 46.75 -2.94
CA TYR A 16 -4.40 45.66 -2.45
C TYR A 16 -4.32 44.40 -3.34
N GLU A 17 -4.33 44.55 -4.67
CA GLU A 17 -4.16 43.41 -5.60
C GLU A 17 -2.78 42.74 -5.49
N ILE A 18 -1.73 43.54 -5.28
CA ILE A 18 -0.38 43.01 -5.03
C ILE A 18 -0.34 42.28 -3.67
N LEU A 19 -0.90 42.88 -2.62
CA LEU A 19 -0.91 42.30 -1.28
C LEU A 19 -1.67 40.96 -1.23
N THR A 20 -2.84 40.89 -1.86
CA THR A 20 -3.63 39.65 -1.96
C THR A 20 -2.88 38.57 -2.75
N SER A 21 -2.21 38.94 -3.85
CA SER A 21 -1.36 38.01 -4.62
C SER A 21 -0.20 37.47 -3.79
N ILE A 22 0.46 38.31 -2.99
CA ILE A 22 1.54 37.90 -2.08
C ILE A 22 1.00 36.97 -0.99
N ILE A 23 -0.15 37.27 -0.38
CA ILE A 23 -0.78 36.43 0.65
C ILE A 23 -1.13 35.04 0.09
N ILE A 24 -1.69 34.97 -1.12
CA ILE A 24 -1.98 33.70 -1.80
C ILE A 24 -0.70 32.91 -2.06
N LEU A 25 0.38 33.56 -2.51
CA LEU A 25 1.67 32.91 -2.73
C LEU A 25 2.28 32.38 -1.43
N LEU A 26 2.24 33.16 -0.35
CA LEU A 26 2.72 32.74 0.97
C LEU A 26 1.91 31.55 1.52
N SER A 27 0.58 31.58 1.35
CA SER A 27 -0.31 30.49 1.73
C SER A 27 0.01 29.20 0.96
N LYS A 28 0.13 29.28 -0.38
CA LYS A 28 0.51 28.14 -1.22
C LYS A 28 1.90 27.58 -0.86
N LYS A 29 2.87 28.45 -0.58
CA LYS A 29 4.22 28.03 -0.18
C LYS A 29 4.20 27.31 1.16
N LYS A 30 3.41 27.79 2.13
CA LYS A 30 3.20 27.13 3.43
C LYS A 30 2.56 25.75 3.28
N SER A 31 1.51 25.62 2.46
CA SER A 31 0.86 24.34 2.17
C SER A 31 1.83 23.33 1.53
N LEU A 32 2.64 23.76 0.55
CA LEU A 32 3.63 22.88 -0.08
C LEU A 32 4.71 22.41 0.91
N CYS A 33 5.16 23.28 1.82
CA CYS A 33 6.09 22.90 2.89
C CYS A 33 5.48 21.86 3.83
N ASN A 34 4.20 22.00 4.17
CA ASN A 34 3.49 21.05 5.03
C ASN A 34 3.37 19.68 4.35
N GLU A 35 2.96 19.63 3.08
CA GLU A 35 2.88 18.39 2.29
C GLU A 35 4.25 17.68 2.22
N LYS A 36 5.32 18.46 2.00
CA LYS A 36 6.69 17.93 1.96
C LYS A 36 7.09 17.30 3.30
N LEU A 37 6.79 17.96 4.41
CA LEU A 37 7.08 17.43 5.75
C LEU A 37 6.25 16.18 6.05
N GLU A 38 4.98 16.17 5.68
CA GLU A 38 4.09 15.02 5.84
C GLU A 38 4.64 13.79 5.11
N VAL A 39 5.03 13.94 3.84
CA VAL A 39 5.60 12.83 3.04
C VAL A 39 6.90 12.32 3.65
N LEU A 40 7.81 13.21 4.05
CA LEU A 40 9.08 12.80 4.64
C LEU A 40 8.89 12.06 5.96
N LYS A 41 7.96 12.53 6.80
CA LYS A 41 7.60 11.86 8.05
C LYS A 41 7.00 10.47 7.78
N TRP A 42 6.05 10.39 6.86
CA TRP A 42 5.43 9.12 6.45
C TRP A 42 6.45 8.10 5.93
N ILE A 43 7.40 8.53 5.09
CA ILE A 43 8.45 7.66 4.57
C ILE A 43 9.37 7.18 5.69
N SER A 44 9.77 8.08 6.59
CA SER A 44 10.61 7.75 7.74
C SER A 44 9.95 6.71 8.65
N GLU A 45 8.68 6.93 8.99
CA GLU A 45 7.88 6.02 9.82
C GLU A 45 7.73 4.63 9.17
N THR A 46 7.49 4.60 7.86
CA THR A 46 7.23 3.31 7.20
C THR A 46 8.50 2.53 6.91
N CYS A 47 9.54 3.21 6.45
CA CYS A 47 10.75 2.58 5.94
C CYS A 47 11.85 2.44 7.02
N GLY A 48 11.68 3.07 8.19
CA GLY A 48 12.67 3.04 9.26
C GLY A 48 13.99 3.74 8.92
N SER A 49 13.99 4.57 7.87
CA SER A 49 15.15 5.33 7.41
C SER A 49 14.90 6.82 7.65
N GLU A 50 15.79 7.50 8.38
CA GLU A 50 15.67 8.93 8.63
C GLU A 50 16.01 9.73 7.37
N ILE A 51 14.97 10.10 6.61
CA ILE A 51 15.11 10.91 5.39
C ILE A 51 14.74 12.36 5.72
N SER A 52 15.74 13.23 5.63
CA SER A 52 15.61 14.65 5.95
C SER A 52 15.17 15.51 4.76
N SER A 53 15.30 15.02 3.53
CA SER A 53 14.94 15.78 2.32
C SER A 53 14.55 14.90 1.13
N LEU A 54 13.78 15.49 0.21
CA LEU A 54 13.42 14.82 -1.06
C LEU A 54 14.62 14.57 -1.97
N GLN A 55 15.67 15.39 -1.89
CA GLN A 55 16.91 15.16 -2.64
C GLN A 55 17.65 13.94 -2.08
N GLN A 56 17.75 13.82 -0.75
CA GLN A 56 18.34 12.64 -0.12
C GLN A 56 17.58 11.36 -0.49
N LEU A 57 16.24 11.41 -0.50
CA LEU A 57 15.41 10.30 -0.99
C LEU A 57 15.69 9.99 -2.47
N TRP A 58 15.72 11.02 -3.31
CA TRP A 58 15.95 10.88 -4.75
C TRP A 58 17.27 10.16 -5.04
N ASP A 59 18.34 10.57 -4.36
CA ASP A 59 19.70 10.05 -4.54
C ASP A 59 19.85 8.64 -3.97
N ALA A 60 19.18 8.33 -2.86
CA ALA A 60 19.16 6.99 -2.29
C ALA A 60 18.35 5.99 -3.13
N GLY A 61 17.47 6.50 -3.99
CA GLY A 61 16.66 5.69 -4.90
C GLY A 61 15.44 5.06 -4.23
N PRO A 62 14.59 4.37 -5.02
CA PRO A 62 13.33 3.84 -4.51
C PRO A 62 13.54 2.64 -3.58
N SER A 63 14.71 1.98 -3.58
CA SER A 63 15.03 0.90 -2.62
C SER A 63 14.88 1.31 -1.15
N THR A 64 14.99 2.60 -0.84
CA THR A 64 14.66 3.15 0.49
C THR A 64 13.21 2.92 0.91
N LEU A 65 12.30 2.78 -0.06
CA LEU A 65 10.90 2.37 0.16
C LEU A 65 10.77 0.84 0.27
N GLY A 66 11.86 0.12 0.61
CA GLY A 66 12.08 -1.31 0.45
C GLY A 66 10.93 -2.24 0.84
N LYS A 67 10.22 -1.98 1.94
CA LYS A 67 9.03 -2.76 2.34
C LYS A 67 7.90 -2.78 1.30
N TYR A 68 7.83 -1.76 0.45
CA TYR A 68 6.83 -1.62 -0.60
C TYR A 68 7.30 -2.17 -1.95
N ILE A 69 8.61 -2.29 -2.13
CA ILE A 69 9.27 -2.71 -3.38
C ILE A 69 9.72 -4.17 -3.32
N GLU A 70 9.64 -4.85 -2.18
CA GLU A 70 9.86 -6.31 -2.07
C GLU A 70 8.95 -7.17 -2.98
N GLN A 71 7.88 -6.60 -3.54
CA GLN A 71 7.09 -7.22 -4.64
C GLN A 71 7.86 -7.28 -5.97
N LEU A 72 8.80 -6.36 -6.20
CA LEU A 72 9.62 -6.25 -7.40
C LEU A 72 10.94 -6.98 -7.20
N ASN A 73 10.85 -8.31 -7.13
CA ASN A 73 11.90 -9.28 -7.43
C ASN A 73 13.37 -8.77 -7.47
N ASN A 74 13.91 -8.34 -6.31
CA ASN A 74 15.34 -8.13 -6.00
C ASN A 74 16.26 -7.49 -7.06
N GLN A 75 15.74 -6.70 -8.00
CA GLN A 75 16.55 -5.93 -8.95
C GLN A 75 16.67 -4.47 -8.49
N ASP A 76 17.72 -3.79 -8.94
CA ASP A 76 17.90 -2.34 -8.75
C ASP A 76 16.75 -1.56 -9.39
N VAL A 77 15.67 -1.37 -8.63
CA VAL A 77 14.48 -0.68 -9.11
C VAL A 77 14.82 0.80 -9.29
N THR A 78 14.55 1.34 -10.47
CA THR A 78 14.68 2.78 -10.75
C THR A 78 13.38 3.51 -10.38
N TRP A 79 13.44 4.83 -10.14
CA TRP A 79 12.22 5.65 -9.94
C TRP A 79 11.19 5.49 -11.06
N TRP A 80 11.68 5.28 -12.30
CA TRP A 80 10.83 4.99 -13.45
C TRP A 80 10.07 3.68 -13.30
N ALA A 81 10.78 2.60 -12.96
CA ALA A 81 10.17 1.29 -12.74
C ALA A 81 9.17 1.32 -11.58
N MET A 82 9.46 2.05 -10.51
CA MET A 82 8.53 2.25 -9.40
C MET A 82 7.25 2.96 -9.83
N GLN A 83 7.34 4.06 -10.59
CA GLN A 83 6.16 4.77 -11.08
C GLN A 83 5.35 3.90 -12.05
N ASP A 84 6.01 3.16 -12.94
CA ASP A 84 5.33 2.28 -13.88
C ASP A 84 4.60 1.15 -13.17
N LEU A 85 5.20 0.58 -12.12
CA LEU A 85 4.50 -0.34 -11.23
C LEU A 85 3.32 0.33 -10.54
N ALA A 86 3.50 1.52 -9.97
CA ALA A 86 2.41 2.22 -9.29
C ALA A 86 1.23 2.51 -10.24
N ARG A 87 1.54 2.77 -11.52
CA ARG A 87 0.57 2.94 -12.59
C ARG A 87 -0.16 1.63 -12.90
N SER A 88 0.54 0.51 -13.03
CA SER A 88 -0.09 -0.78 -13.33
C SER A 88 -0.86 -1.36 -12.15
N THR A 89 -0.34 -1.22 -10.93
CA THR A 89 -0.86 -1.89 -9.73
C THR A 89 -1.90 -1.08 -8.99
N PHE A 90 -1.74 0.25 -8.95
CA PHE A 90 -2.61 1.14 -8.17
C PHE A 90 -3.32 2.19 -9.04
N ALA A 91 -3.25 2.07 -10.37
CA ALA A 91 -3.81 3.04 -11.31
C ALA A 91 -3.33 4.49 -11.07
N VAL A 92 -2.15 4.67 -10.47
CA VAL A 92 -1.58 5.99 -10.22
C VAL A 92 -1.18 6.60 -11.56
N PRO A 93 -1.74 7.76 -11.96
CA PRO A 93 -1.40 8.35 -13.25
C PRO A 93 0.06 8.79 -13.25
N GLN A 94 0.74 8.57 -14.38
CA GLN A 94 2.11 9.01 -14.59
C GLN A 94 2.26 10.52 -14.33
N VAL A 95 3.25 10.89 -13.50
CA VAL A 95 3.49 12.29 -13.10
C VAL A 95 4.77 12.85 -13.73
N MET A 96 5.80 12.01 -13.87
CA MET A 96 7.08 12.39 -14.46
C MET A 96 7.41 11.53 -15.68
N SER A 97 8.10 12.12 -16.66
CA SER A 97 8.65 11.38 -17.79
C SER A 97 9.95 10.65 -17.42
N ARG A 98 10.37 9.69 -18.25
CA ARG A 98 11.64 8.97 -18.06
C ARG A 98 12.85 9.91 -18.05
N GLN A 99 12.83 10.94 -18.90
CA GLN A 99 13.88 11.96 -18.95
C GLN A 99 13.90 12.82 -17.68
N GLU A 100 12.73 13.16 -17.12
CA GLU A 100 12.64 13.90 -15.87
C GLU A 100 13.13 13.07 -14.67
N MET A 101 12.91 11.75 -14.71
CA MET A 101 13.38 10.83 -13.68
C MET A 101 14.87 10.48 -13.74
N GLY A 102 15.52 10.74 -14.87
CA GLY A 102 16.98 10.62 -15.00
C GLY A 102 17.77 11.84 -14.54
N ARG A 103 17.12 12.87 -13.96
CA ARG A 103 17.80 14.10 -13.53
C ARG A 103 18.67 13.85 -12.30
N ARG A 104 19.88 14.41 -12.32
CA ARG A 104 20.83 14.35 -11.19
C ARG A 104 20.38 15.16 -9.97
N PHE A 105 19.68 16.26 -10.18
CA PHE A 105 19.22 17.14 -9.11
C PHE A 105 17.72 17.36 -9.17
N LEU A 106 17.08 17.21 -8.03
CA LEU A 106 15.67 17.41 -7.82
C LEU A 106 15.41 18.83 -7.31
N ARG A 107 15.09 19.75 -8.21
CA ARG A 107 14.79 21.15 -7.88
C ARG A 107 13.61 21.71 -8.68
N GLY A 108 12.97 22.75 -8.14
CA GLY A 108 11.97 23.54 -8.86
C GLY A 108 10.77 22.71 -9.29
N HIS A 109 10.52 22.65 -10.60
CA HIS A 109 9.38 21.90 -11.13
C HIS A 109 9.51 20.37 -10.93
N ALA A 110 10.73 19.82 -11.06
CA ALA A 110 10.97 18.39 -10.89
C ALA A 110 10.66 17.94 -9.46
N GLU A 111 11.09 18.72 -8.47
CA GLU A 111 10.79 18.47 -7.05
C GLU A 111 9.28 18.48 -6.76
N LYS A 112 8.54 19.44 -7.32
CA LYS A 112 7.08 19.50 -7.19
C LYS A 112 6.39 18.28 -7.83
N LYS A 113 6.85 17.83 -8.99
CA LYS A 113 6.32 16.64 -9.65
C LYS A 113 6.62 15.38 -8.84
N PHE A 114 7.83 15.28 -8.31
CA PHE A 114 8.22 14.14 -7.48
C PHE A 114 7.43 14.08 -6.18
N LEU A 115 7.27 15.21 -5.49
CA LEU A 115 6.41 15.30 -4.30
C LEU A 115 4.97 14.85 -4.62
N ARG A 116 4.41 15.31 -5.75
CA ARG A 116 3.08 14.89 -6.20
C ARG A 116 2.99 13.39 -6.50
N LEU A 117 4.03 12.81 -7.08
CA LEU A 117 4.10 11.36 -7.29
C LEU A 117 4.06 10.63 -5.95
N LEU A 118 4.87 11.05 -4.98
CA LEU A 118 4.92 10.44 -3.64
C LEU A 118 3.59 10.58 -2.89
N LEU A 119 2.94 11.74 -2.95
CA LEU A 119 1.61 11.95 -2.36
C LEU A 119 0.57 11.01 -2.99
N ARG A 120 0.53 10.90 -4.32
CA ARG A 120 -0.39 9.97 -5.00
C ARG A 120 -0.12 8.53 -4.63
N LEU A 121 1.16 8.17 -4.49
CA LEU A 121 1.57 6.85 -4.07
C LEU A 121 1.16 6.59 -2.62
N LYS A 122 1.39 7.53 -1.71
CA LYS A 122 0.91 7.49 -0.31
C LYS A 122 -0.60 7.29 -0.27
N GLU A 123 -1.37 8.13 -0.94
CA GLU A 123 -2.82 8.01 -0.98
C GLU A 123 -3.28 6.70 -1.61
N ALA A 124 -2.63 6.22 -2.67
CA ALA A 124 -2.97 4.94 -3.30
C ALA A 124 -2.69 3.76 -2.35
N LEU A 125 -1.58 3.84 -1.61
CA LEU A 125 -1.23 2.87 -0.58
C LEU A 125 -2.22 2.92 0.59
N GLU A 126 -2.56 4.11 1.09
CA GLU A 126 -3.56 4.31 2.15
C GLU A 126 -4.95 3.84 1.69
N ARG A 127 -5.36 4.13 0.45
CA ARG A 127 -6.59 3.59 -0.15
C ARG A 127 -6.55 2.07 -0.22
N SER A 128 -5.42 1.47 -0.58
CA SER A 128 -5.28 0.02 -0.55
C SER A 128 -5.10 -0.57 0.86
N SER A 129 -4.86 0.26 1.87
CA SER A 129 -4.84 -0.12 3.28
C SER A 129 -6.21 0.05 3.94
N GLY A 130 -7.08 0.92 3.39
CA GLY A 130 -8.46 1.18 3.83
C GLY A 130 -9.56 0.58 2.93
N SER A 131 -9.20 0.03 1.76
CA SER A 131 -10.10 -0.67 0.85
C SER A 131 -9.72 -2.15 0.83
N ASN A 132 -10.67 -3.02 1.12
CA ASN A 132 -10.64 -4.48 0.99
C ASN A 132 -10.40 -4.97 -0.47
N SER A 133 -9.61 -4.27 -1.28
CA SER A 133 -9.05 -4.80 -2.52
C SER A 133 -7.87 -5.69 -2.13
N LEU A 134 -8.20 -6.95 -1.82
CA LEU A 134 -7.32 -8.01 -1.34
C LEU A 134 -5.96 -7.98 -2.08
N ARG A 135 -4.93 -7.39 -1.45
CA ARG A 135 -3.56 -7.44 -1.95
C ARG A 135 -3.15 -8.91 -2.00
N VAL A 136 -2.87 -9.45 -3.18
CA VAL A 136 -2.51 -10.87 -3.33
C VAL A 136 -1.02 -11.07 -3.08
N SER A 137 -0.66 -11.94 -2.13
CA SER A 137 0.71 -12.39 -1.91
C SER A 137 1.13 -13.28 -3.09
N GLY A 138 1.92 -12.74 -4.01
CA GLY A 138 2.47 -13.52 -5.13
C GLY A 138 3.43 -14.63 -4.71
N ASP A 139 3.95 -14.55 -3.48
CA ASP A 139 4.94 -15.48 -2.95
C ASP A 139 4.32 -16.69 -2.21
N LEU A 140 3.01 -16.66 -1.92
CA LEU A 140 2.32 -17.70 -1.15
C LEU A 140 1.22 -18.38 -1.97
N VAL A 141 1.08 -19.69 -1.80
CA VAL A 141 0.02 -20.48 -2.44
C VAL A 141 -0.58 -21.44 -1.44
N ALA A 142 -1.90 -21.42 -1.28
CA ALA A 142 -2.64 -22.40 -0.48
C ALA A 142 -3.18 -23.52 -1.37
N LYS A 143 -3.02 -24.78 -0.95
CA LYS A 143 -3.54 -25.96 -1.65
C LYS A 143 -4.11 -26.98 -0.68
N GLY A 144 -5.23 -27.60 -1.05
CA GLY A 144 -5.86 -28.69 -0.31
C GLY A 144 -7.38 -28.67 -0.45
N VAL A 145 -8.01 -29.84 -0.31
CA VAL A 145 -9.49 -29.99 -0.36
C VAL A 145 -10.17 -29.23 0.77
N ALA A 146 -9.48 -29.11 1.91
CA ALA A 146 -9.92 -28.35 3.07
C ALA A 146 -9.99 -26.82 2.83
N LEU A 147 -9.66 -26.32 1.64
CA LEU A 147 -9.94 -24.92 1.27
C LEU A 147 -11.36 -24.72 0.72
N SER A 148 -12.06 -25.80 0.37
CA SER A 148 -13.41 -25.73 -0.22
C SER A 148 -14.45 -26.57 0.50
N ALA A 149 -14.04 -27.68 1.14
CA ALA A 149 -14.97 -28.60 1.79
C ALA A 149 -14.38 -29.23 3.05
N ALA A 150 -15.23 -29.48 4.04
CA ALA A 150 -14.89 -30.21 5.26
C ALA A 150 -16.12 -30.91 5.86
N TYR A 151 -15.87 -31.78 6.85
CA TYR A 151 -16.91 -32.46 7.60
C TYR A 151 -16.90 -32.07 9.08
N VAL A 152 -18.08 -31.99 9.67
CA VAL A 152 -18.24 -31.70 11.11
C VAL A 152 -17.50 -32.73 11.96
N GLY A 153 -16.74 -32.27 12.95
CA GLY A 153 -15.99 -33.12 13.89
C GLY A 153 -14.73 -33.77 13.31
N MET A 154 -14.52 -33.73 11.99
CA MET A 154 -13.35 -34.31 11.34
C MET A 154 -12.23 -33.30 11.16
N ARG A 155 -11.00 -33.72 11.43
CA ARG A 155 -9.81 -32.90 11.19
C ARG A 155 -9.57 -32.77 9.69
N SER A 156 -9.70 -31.55 9.18
CA SER A 156 -9.43 -31.18 7.79
C SER A 156 -8.07 -30.50 7.68
N VAL A 157 -7.32 -30.75 6.60
CA VAL A 157 -5.94 -30.27 6.45
C VAL A 157 -5.72 -29.65 5.07
N PHE A 158 -5.04 -28.50 5.03
CA PHE A 158 -4.46 -27.92 3.82
C PHE A 158 -3.02 -27.46 4.05
N PHE A 159 -2.33 -27.11 2.97
CA PHE A 159 -0.94 -26.67 2.99
C PHE A 159 -0.79 -25.29 2.38
N ILE A 160 0.09 -24.49 2.97
CA ILE A 160 0.52 -23.19 2.45
C ILE A 160 1.99 -23.31 2.07
N TYR A 161 2.30 -23.01 0.81
CA TYR A 161 3.65 -23.03 0.25
C TYR A 161 4.15 -21.60 0.05
N SER A 162 5.46 -21.38 0.21
CA SER A 162 6.11 -20.11 -0.11
C SER A 162 7.23 -20.32 -1.12
N TYR A 163 7.24 -19.54 -2.20
CA TYR A 163 8.32 -19.59 -3.20
C TYR A 163 9.66 -19.07 -2.65
N ARG A 164 9.63 -18.20 -1.63
CA ARG A 164 10.82 -17.60 -1.01
C ARG A 164 11.18 -18.25 0.33
N ASN A 165 10.56 -19.40 0.67
CA ASN A 165 10.70 -20.10 1.95
C ASN A 165 10.44 -19.23 3.19
N GLN A 166 9.64 -18.17 3.06
CA GLN A 166 9.28 -17.29 4.17
C GLN A 166 7.82 -17.49 4.56
N LEU A 167 7.60 -18.31 5.59
CA LEU A 167 6.26 -18.63 6.12
C LEU A 167 5.96 -17.97 7.48
N GLU A 168 6.91 -17.18 7.99
CA GLU A 168 6.70 -16.39 9.20
C GLU A 168 5.66 -15.28 8.95
N GLY A 169 4.82 -15.00 9.95
CA GLY A 169 3.79 -13.95 9.87
C GLY A 169 2.54 -14.30 9.07
N VAL A 170 2.32 -15.58 8.74
CA VAL A 170 1.06 -16.04 8.14
C VAL A 170 -0.05 -16.05 9.20
N GLN A 171 -1.14 -15.36 8.89
CA GLN A 171 -2.36 -15.28 9.69
C GLN A 171 -3.47 -16.08 9.01
N ILE A 172 -4.19 -16.87 9.80
CA ILE A 172 -5.30 -17.71 9.35
C ILE A 172 -6.49 -17.39 10.24
N GLU A 173 -7.59 -16.95 9.62
CA GLU A 173 -8.83 -16.61 10.30
C GLU A 173 -9.97 -17.36 9.61
N MET A 174 -10.81 -18.05 10.39
CA MET A 174 -11.96 -18.76 9.86
C MET A 174 -13.21 -18.35 10.62
N THR A 175 -14.19 -17.83 9.89
CA THR A 175 -15.44 -17.30 10.45
C THR A 175 -16.62 -18.10 9.92
N GLY A 176 -17.57 -18.46 10.79
CA GLY A 176 -18.79 -19.16 10.38
C GLY A 176 -19.73 -19.44 11.55
N PRO A 177 -20.73 -20.32 11.36
CA PRO A 177 -21.84 -20.52 12.30
C PRO A 177 -21.48 -21.30 13.58
N GLY A 178 -20.25 -21.79 13.72
CA GLY A 178 -19.80 -22.63 14.84
C GLY A 178 -18.35 -22.36 15.24
N ILE A 179 -17.89 -23.04 16.29
CA ILE A 179 -16.54 -22.90 16.83
C ILE A 179 -15.55 -23.62 15.92
N VAL A 180 -14.48 -22.93 15.57
CA VAL A 180 -13.38 -23.47 14.77
C VAL A 180 -12.15 -23.63 15.65
N LYS A 181 -11.55 -24.81 15.64
CA LYS A 181 -10.23 -25.06 16.25
C LYS A 181 -9.20 -25.18 15.14
N VAL A 182 -8.20 -24.31 15.15
CA VAL A 182 -7.14 -24.26 14.13
C VAL A 182 -5.80 -24.60 14.77
N GLU A 183 -5.02 -25.43 14.10
CA GLU A 183 -3.67 -25.80 14.47
C GLU A 183 -2.73 -25.64 13.28
N THR A 184 -1.53 -25.13 13.55
CA THR A 184 -0.52 -24.93 12.52
C THR A 184 0.75 -25.68 12.86
N LYS A 185 1.40 -26.25 11.84
CA LYS A 185 2.67 -26.97 11.99
C LYS A 185 3.58 -26.65 10.82
N LEU A 186 4.71 -26.02 11.10
CA LEU A 186 5.75 -25.77 10.10
C LEU A 186 6.41 -27.11 9.71
N ARG A 187 6.48 -27.38 8.42
CA ARG A 187 7.21 -28.51 7.81
C ARG A 187 8.30 -27.98 6.90
N LYS A 188 9.23 -28.86 6.48
CA LYS A 188 10.35 -28.50 5.58
C LYS A 188 9.89 -27.82 4.28
N ASP A 189 8.77 -28.28 3.72
CA ASP A 189 8.31 -27.84 2.40
C ASP A 189 7.14 -26.85 2.45
N GLY A 190 6.64 -26.49 3.64
CA GLY A 190 5.43 -25.69 3.75
C GLY A 190 4.83 -25.62 5.15
N LEU A 191 3.83 -24.77 5.32
CA LEU A 191 3.04 -24.68 6.54
C LEU A 191 1.81 -25.60 6.41
N MET A 192 1.72 -26.60 7.28
CA MET A 192 0.53 -27.45 7.38
C MET A 192 -0.46 -26.78 8.32
N VAL A 193 -1.70 -26.60 7.87
CA VAL A 193 -2.80 -26.06 8.66
C VAL A 193 -3.86 -27.13 8.78
N GLY A 194 -4.20 -27.49 10.02
CA GLY A 194 -5.31 -28.38 10.35
C GLY A 194 -6.41 -27.61 11.06
N TYR A 195 -7.67 -27.89 10.74
CA TYR A 195 -8.80 -27.35 11.49
C TYR A 195 -9.91 -28.36 11.70
N THR A 196 -10.69 -28.15 12.76
CA THR A 196 -11.90 -28.91 13.08
C THR A 196 -13.03 -27.94 13.40
N VAL A 197 -14.22 -28.25 12.92
CA VAL A 197 -15.46 -27.48 13.07
C VAL A 197 -16.52 -28.31 13.77
N ASP A 198 -17.31 -27.67 14.63
CA ASP A 198 -18.35 -28.32 15.43
C ASP A 198 -19.75 -28.28 14.80
N LYS A 199 -19.96 -27.42 13.81
CA LYS A 199 -21.26 -27.18 13.18
C LYS A 199 -21.18 -27.17 11.66
N ASN A 200 -22.23 -27.64 11.01
CA ASN A 200 -22.36 -27.59 9.56
C ASN A 200 -22.72 -26.17 9.08
N GLY A 201 -22.37 -25.87 7.83
CA GLY A 201 -22.70 -24.60 7.19
C GLY A 201 -21.56 -24.03 6.34
N MET A 202 -21.75 -22.80 5.88
CA MET A 202 -20.76 -22.08 5.08
C MET A 202 -19.81 -21.31 6.00
N TYR A 203 -18.52 -21.54 5.82
CA TYR A 203 -17.45 -20.83 6.51
C TYR A 203 -16.63 -20.00 5.53
N VAL A 204 -16.11 -18.89 6.01
CA VAL A 204 -15.19 -18.02 5.26
C VAL A 204 -13.81 -18.17 5.88
N LEU A 205 -12.88 -18.74 5.11
CA LEU A 205 -11.48 -18.94 5.50
C LEU A 205 -10.63 -17.85 4.84
N LYS A 206 -10.02 -16.99 5.66
CA LYS A 206 -9.09 -15.95 5.25
C LYS A 206 -7.67 -16.37 5.60
N ILE A 207 -6.78 -16.24 4.63
CA ILE A 207 -5.36 -16.49 4.80
C ILE A 207 -4.61 -15.26 4.29
N SER A 208 -3.79 -14.67 5.15
CA SER A 208 -2.99 -13.49 4.83
C SER A 208 -1.59 -13.56 5.42
N LYS A 209 -0.65 -12.79 4.86
CA LYS A 209 0.69 -12.55 5.41
C LYS A 209 0.96 -11.05 5.30
N ASN A 210 1.32 -10.40 6.40
CA ASN A 210 1.58 -8.95 6.43
C ASN A 210 0.45 -8.12 5.78
N ASN A 211 -0.81 -8.46 6.07
CA ASN A 211 -2.04 -7.88 5.49
C ASN A 211 -2.27 -8.16 4.00
N TRP A 212 -1.56 -9.11 3.40
CA TRP A 212 -1.73 -9.50 1.99
C TRP A 212 -2.29 -10.91 1.92
N PHE A 213 -3.40 -11.07 1.23
CA PHE A 213 -4.13 -12.32 1.10
C PHE A 213 -3.44 -13.29 0.14
N VAL A 214 -3.49 -14.58 0.40
CA VAL A 214 -3.03 -15.56 -0.60
C VAL A 214 -3.99 -15.59 -1.79
N PRO A 215 -3.54 -15.99 -2.99
CA PRO A 215 -4.43 -16.16 -4.15
C PRO A 215 -5.60 -17.08 -3.81
N GLY A 216 -6.82 -16.65 -4.12
CA GLY A 216 -8.06 -17.39 -3.82
C GLY A 216 -8.66 -17.12 -2.44
N SER A 217 -7.97 -16.42 -1.54
CA SER A 217 -8.56 -15.97 -0.29
C SER A 217 -9.43 -14.71 -0.51
N PRO A 218 -10.60 -14.57 0.16
CA PRO A 218 -11.19 -15.52 1.10
C PRO A 218 -11.75 -16.76 0.41
N PHE A 219 -11.53 -17.92 1.02
CA PHE A 219 -12.07 -19.19 0.57
C PHE A 219 -13.44 -19.45 1.20
N GLN A 220 -14.39 -19.91 0.38
CA GLN A 220 -15.68 -20.39 0.86
C GLN A 220 -15.58 -21.89 1.12
N VAL A 221 -15.69 -22.28 2.38
CA VAL A 221 -15.60 -23.68 2.81
C VAL A 221 -17.01 -24.18 3.14
N ASN A 222 -17.47 -25.18 2.41
CA ASN A 222 -18.73 -25.87 2.70
C ASN A 222 -18.49 -26.99 3.72
N VAL A 223 -19.03 -26.85 4.92
CA VAL A 223 -18.94 -27.86 5.98
C VAL A 223 -20.22 -28.69 6.02
N GLN A 224 -20.09 -29.98 5.73
CA GLN A 224 -21.20 -30.92 5.71
C GLN A 224 -21.21 -31.84 6.94
N ALA A 225 -22.36 -32.44 7.24
CA ALA A 225 -22.43 -33.51 8.23
C ALA A 225 -21.64 -34.73 7.74
N VAL A 226 -21.08 -35.50 8.66
CA VAL A 226 -20.38 -36.75 8.33
C VAL A 226 -21.38 -37.70 7.65
N PRO A 227 -21.05 -38.27 6.47
CA PRO A 227 -21.92 -39.24 5.82
C PRO A 227 -22.15 -40.45 6.74
N PRO A 228 -23.37 -41.01 6.80
CA PRO A 228 -23.59 -42.29 7.47
C PRO A 228 -22.78 -43.39 6.77
N GLU A 229 -22.08 -44.21 7.56
CA GLU A 229 -21.34 -45.40 7.10
C GLU A 229 -22.25 -46.47 6.50
#